data_AF-A0A7J2R2Z5-F1
#
_entry.id   AF-A0A7J2R2Z5-F1
#
_cell.length_a   1.000
_cell.length_b   1.000
_cell.length_c   1.000
_cell.angle_alpha   90.00
_cell.angle_beta   90.00
_cell.angle_gamma   90.00
#
_symmetry.space_group_name_H-M   'P 1'
#
loop_
_entity.id
_entity.type
_entity.pdbx_description
1 polymer ?
#
loop_
_entity_poly.entity_id
_entity_poly.type
_entity_poly.pdbx_seq_one_letter_code
_entity_poly.pdbx_strand_id
1 'polypeptide(L)'
;MGFYNEEMVSLRKGTHHTEETKKKLSESHKGKKFSEETKQKMREAKKGKYTGKNSYMYGRHHSEQAKRKMSEAKKGDKSSCWKGDNVGCSALH
;
A
#
# COMPACT_ATOMS: atom_id res chain seq x y z
N MET A 1 -25.28 -13.78 37.10
CA MET A 1 -25.44 -13.79 35.63
C MET A 1 -25.05 -12.40 35.15
N GLY A 2 -23.84 -12.24 34.61
CA GLY A 2 -23.25 -10.94 34.31
C GLY A 2 -23.95 -10.27 33.13
N PHE A 3 -24.66 -9.19 33.40
CA PHE A 3 -25.07 -8.22 32.38
C PHE A 3 -23.84 -7.40 31.99
N TYR A 4 -22.98 -7.95 31.15
CA TYR A 4 -22.03 -7.13 30.41
C TYR A 4 -22.84 -6.40 29.33
N ASN A 5 -23.10 -5.12 29.61
CA ASN A 5 -23.80 -4.16 28.77
C ASN A 5 -23.36 -4.22 27.30
N GLU A 6 -24.29 -4.45 26.39
CA GLU A 6 -24.10 -4.28 24.94
C GLU A 6 -23.63 -2.84 24.59
N GLU A 7 -23.96 -1.84 25.42
CA GLU A 7 -23.50 -0.46 25.28
C GLU A 7 -21.97 -0.32 25.37
N MET A 8 -21.30 -1.16 26.17
CA MET A 8 -19.83 -1.14 26.29
C MET A 8 -19.11 -1.61 25.02
N VAL A 9 -19.77 -2.41 24.18
CA VAL A 9 -19.24 -2.88 22.89
C VAL A 9 -19.40 -1.81 21.80
N SER A 10 -20.40 -0.95 21.92
CA SER A 10 -20.67 0.15 20.97
C SER A 10 -19.66 1.29 21.06
N LEU A 11 -19.15 1.60 22.26
CA LEU A 11 -18.22 2.72 22.53
C LEU A 11 -16.82 2.59 21.91
N ARG A 12 -16.47 1.45 21.30
CA ARG A 12 -15.14 1.21 20.69
C ARG A 12 -15.14 1.27 19.16
N LYS A 13 -16.30 1.41 18.53
CA LYS A 13 -16.38 1.52 17.06
C LYS A 13 -16.09 2.97 16.66
N GLY A 14 -14.84 3.22 16.26
CA GLY A 14 -14.43 4.51 15.66
C GLY A 14 -13.64 5.45 16.59
N THR A 15 -13.29 5.04 17.81
CA THR A 15 -12.41 5.86 18.66
C THR A 15 -10.98 5.89 18.12
N HIS A 16 -10.48 7.07 17.75
CA HIS A 16 -9.09 7.24 17.36
C HIS A 16 -8.18 7.26 18.60
N HIS A 17 -7.03 6.58 18.53
CA HIS A 17 -6.01 6.64 19.57
C HIS A 17 -5.55 8.09 19.79
N THR A 18 -5.22 8.43 21.03
CA THR A 18 -4.55 9.70 21.36
C THR A 18 -3.18 9.78 20.67
N GLU A 19 -2.71 10.98 20.35
CA GLU A 19 -1.42 11.19 19.67
C GLU A 19 -0.24 10.56 20.44
N GLU A 20 -0.25 10.64 21.77
CA GLU A 20 0.75 9.98 22.60
C GLU A 20 0.75 8.46 22.43
N THR A 21 -0.43 7.86 22.34
CA THR A 21 -0.57 6.41 22.16
C THR A 21 -0.13 5.99 20.76
N LYS A 22 -0.49 6.77 19.73
CA LYS A 22 0.01 6.55 18.36
C LYS A 22 1.54 6.62 18.29
N LYS A 23 2.14 7.59 18.99
CA LYS A 23 3.60 7.75 19.05
C LYS A 23 4.27 6.55 19.73
N LYS A 24 3.78 6.12 20.90
CA LYS A 24 4.28 4.93 21.60
C LYS A 24 4.15 3.65 20.75
N LEU A 25 3.02 3.47 20.07
CA LEU A 25 2.81 2.34 19.15
C LEU A 25 3.77 2.39 17.95
N SER A 26 3.98 3.57 17.37
CA SER A 26 4.93 3.78 16.27
C SER A 26 6.36 3.44 16.70
N GLU A 27 6.81 3.98 17.84
CA GLU A 27 8.14 3.74 18.39
C GLU A 27 8.37 2.26 18.71
N SER A 28 7.40 1.59 19.34
CA SER A 28 7.50 0.18 19.69
C SER A 28 7.54 -0.77 18.49
N HIS A 29 7.03 -0.36 17.33
CA HIS A 29 7.08 -1.15 16.09
C HIS A 29 8.24 -0.74 15.17
N LYS A 30 8.85 0.42 15.42
CA LYS A 30 9.96 0.91 14.61
C LYS A 30 11.15 -0.06 14.70
N GLY A 31 11.66 -0.47 13.54
CA GLY A 31 12.83 -1.34 13.45
C GLY A 31 12.58 -2.84 13.70
N LYS A 32 11.37 -3.26 14.08
CA LYS A 32 11.02 -4.68 14.18
C LYS A 32 10.97 -5.29 12.77
N LYS A 33 11.89 -6.23 12.51
CA LYS A 33 11.95 -6.99 11.26
C LYS A 33 11.28 -8.35 11.44
N PHE A 34 10.49 -8.77 10.46
CA PHE A 34 10.01 -10.14 10.40
C PHE A 34 11.16 -11.11 10.12
N SER A 35 11.09 -12.32 10.67
CA SER A 35 11.99 -13.41 10.31
C SER A 35 11.80 -13.79 8.83
N GLU A 36 12.85 -14.34 8.21
CA GLU A 36 12.79 -14.75 6.80
C GLU A 36 11.70 -15.79 6.55
N GLU A 37 11.49 -16.73 7.46
CA GLU A 37 10.40 -17.71 7.39
C GLU A 37 9.02 -17.02 7.35
N THR A 38 8.81 -15.99 8.18
CA THR A 38 7.53 -15.26 8.20
C THR A 38 7.32 -14.47 6.91
N LYS A 39 8.38 -13.83 6.39
CA LYS A 39 8.34 -13.14 5.08
C LYS A 39 8.01 -14.10 3.96
N GLN A 40 8.60 -15.30 3.98
CA GLN A 40 8.33 -16.33 2.99
C GLN A 40 6.88 -16.79 3.04
N LYS A 41 6.34 -17.14 4.21
CA LYS A 41 4.94 -17.51 4.39
C LYS A 41 3.99 -16.41 3.89
N MET A 42 4.28 -15.15 4.20
CA MET A 42 3.52 -14.00 3.69
C MET A 42 3.58 -13.88 2.16
N ARG A 43 4.76 -14.11 1.55
CA ARG A 43 4.94 -14.07 0.10
C ARG A 43 4.15 -15.20 -0.57
N GLU A 44 4.24 -16.41 -0.05
CA GLU A 44 3.54 -17.60 -0.57
C GLU A 44 2.02 -17.40 -0.52
N ALA A 45 1.49 -16.93 0.61
CA ALA A 45 0.06 -16.66 0.76
C ALA A 45 -0.47 -15.58 -0.21
N LYS A 46 0.38 -14.62 -0.62
CA LYS A 46 0.02 -13.56 -1.57
C LYS A 46 0.30 -13.92 -3.02
N LYS A 47 1.12 -14.94 -3.27
CA LYS A 47 1.53 -15.34 -4.62
C LYS A 47 0.30 -15.75 -5.42
N GLY A 48 0.11 -15.17 -6.59
CA GLY A 48 -1.01 -15.51 -7.48
C GLY A 48 -2.36 -14.87 -7.13
N LYS A 49 -2.53 -14.32 -5.91
CA LYS A 49 -3.83 -13.83 -5.42
C LYS A 49 -4.32 -12.57 -6.14
N TYR A 50 -3.40 -11.71 -6.56
CA TYR A 50 -3.72 -10.40 -7.18
C TYR A 50 -3.09 -10.24 -8.56
N THR A 51 -2.77 -11.34 -9.23
CA THR A 51 -2.07 -11.35 -10.53
C THR A 51 -2.97 -11.86 -11.64
N GLY A 52 -2.79 -11.34 -12.85
CA GLY A 52 -3.55 -11.76 -14.03
C GLY A 52 -5.06 -11.61 -13.80
N LYS A 53 -5.81 -12.67 -14.13
CA LYS A 53 -7.28 -12.74 -13.98
C LYS A 53 -7.78 -12.66 -12.54
N ASN A 54 -6.92 -12.97 -11.57
CA ASN A 54 -7.29 -12.93 -10.15
C ASN A 54 -7.22 -11.52 -9.56
N SER A 55 -6.66 -10.56 -10.29
CA SER A 55 -6.67 -9.16 -9.86
C SER A 55 -8.07 -8.58 -9.95
N TYR A 56 -8.49 -7.85 -8.91
CA TYR A 56 -9.73 -7.08 -8.92
C TYR A 56 -9.79 -6.04 -10.07
N MET A 57 -8.63 -5.61 -10.56
CA MET A 57 -8.54 -4.67 -11.67
C MET A 57 -8.41 -5.35 -13.04
N TYR A 58 -8.48 -6.68 -13.12
CA TYR A 58 -8.41 -7.38 -14.40
C TYR A 58 -9.57 -6.96 -15.32
N GLY A 59 -9.25 -6.60 -16.56
CA GLY A 59 -10.21 -6.12 -17.56
C GLY A 59 -10.76 -4.71 -17.32
N ARG A 60 -10.33 -4.02 -16.26
CA ARG A 60 -10.75 -2.65 -15.97
C ARG A 60 -9.74 -1.65 -16.52
N HIS A 61 -10.24 -0.63 -17.20
CA HIS A 61 -9.42 0.47 -17.72
C HIS A 61 -9.77 1.78 -17.02
N HIS A 62 -8.77 2.62 -16.77
CA HIS A 62 -8.99 3.97 -16.28
C HIS A 62 -9.73 4.80 -17.33
N SER A 63 -10.62 5.69 -16.88
CA SER A 63 -11.23 6.70 -17.74
C SER A 63 -10.18 7.69 -18.26
N GLU A 64 -10.47 8.33 -19.39
CA GLU A 64 -9.59 9.35 -19.97
C GLU A 64 -9.31 10.50 -18.99
N GLN A 65 -10.33 10.92 -18.24
CA GLN A 65 -10.16 11.95 -17.21
C GLN A 65 -9.20 11.50 -16.10
N ALA A 66 -9.25 10.24 -15.67
CA ALA A 66 -8.35 9.71 -14.66
C ALA A 66 -6.91 9.59 -15.19
N LYS A 67 -6.75 9.12 -16.44
CA LYS A 67 -5.43 9.09 -17.12
C LYS A 67 -4.82 10.48 -17.19
N ARG A 68 -5.61 11.49 -17.56
CA ARG A 68 -5.17 12.89 -17.63
C ARG A 68 -4.70 13.40 -16.27
N LYS A 69 -5.49 13.22 -15.20
CA LYS A 69 -5.10 13.60 -13.83
C LYS A 69 -3.80 12.94 -13.38
N MET A 70 -3.62 11.64 -13.65
CA MET A 70 -2.38 10.92 -13.33
C MET A 70 -1.18 11.44 -14.13
N SER A 71 -1.37 11.81 -15.41
CA SER A 71 -0.31 12.38 -16.24
C SER A 71 0.09 13.77 -15.77
N GLU A 72 -0.87 14.61 -15.41
CA GLU A 72 -0.63 15.95 -14.89
C GLU A 72 0.15 15.90 -13.57
N ALA A 73 -0.24 15.00 -12.65
CA ALA A 73 0.46 14.81 -11.38
C ALA A 73 1.91 14.35 -11.55
N LYS A 74 2.22 13.58 -12.60
CA LYS A 74 3.57 13.08 -12.89
C LYS A 74 4.44 14.05 -13.70
N LYS A 75 3.88 15.15 -14.20
CA LYS A 75 4.56 16.10 -15.08
C LYS A 75 5.52 16.96 -14.26
N GLY A 76 6.73 16.47 -14.06
CA GLY A 76 7.78 17.15 -13.29
C GLY A 76 8.61 16.19 -12.43
N ASP A 77 8.05 15.02 -12.11
CA ASP A 77 8.74 13.95 -11.39
C ASP A 77 9.65 13.19 -12.36
N LYS A 78 10.84 13.74 -12.60
CA LYS A 78 11.89 13.03 -13.32
C LYS A 78 12.34 11.85 -12.45
N SER A 79 12.23 10.64 -13.00
CA SER A 79 12.82 9.46 -12.37
C SER A 79 14.30 9.71 -12.09
N SER A 80 14.81 9.23 -10.95
CA SER A 80 16.22 9.40 -10.57
C SER A 80 17.20 8.82 -11.60
N CYS A 81 16.73 7.91 -12.46
CA CYS A 81 17.51 7.28 -13.53
C CYS A 81 17.37 8.00 -14.90
N TRP A 82 16.63 9.10 -14.99
CA TRP A 82 16.41 9.80 -16.25
C TRP A 82 17.64 10.64 -16.64
N LYS A 83 18.39 10.17 -17.65
CA LYS A 83 19.68 10.74 -18.11
C LYS A 83 19.55 11.74 -19.28
N GLY A 84 18.38 12.34 -19.48
CA GLY A 84 18.14 13.30 -20.57
C GLY A 84 18.09 12.67 -21.96
N ASP A 85 17.65 13.48 -22.94
CA ASP A 85 17.45 13.10 -24.33
C ASP A 85 18.79 13.07 -25.10
N ASN A 86 19.66 12.12 -24.79
CA ASN A 86 20.86 11.88 -25.60
C ASN A 86 21.28 10.42 -25.67
N VAL A 87 20.29 9.52 -25.74
CA VAL A 87 20.44 8.22 -26.43
C VAL A 87 19.05 7.74 -26.79
N GLY A 88 18.77 7.67 -28.09
CA GLY A 88 17.65 6.91 -28.61
C GLY A 88 17.68 5.48 -28.07
N CYS A 89 16.51 4.86 -27.98
CA CYS A 89 16.28 3.51 -27.45
C CYS A 89 16.85 2.40 -28.38
N SER A 90 18.04 2.58 -28.94
CA SER A 90 18.69 1.68 -29.91
C SER A 90 20.12 1.29 -29.49
N ALA A 91 20.44 1.33 -28.19
CA ALA A 91 21.78 1.00 -27.69
C ALA A 91 21.80 0.12 -26.42
N LEU A 92 20.70 -0.60 -26.13
CA LEU A 92 20.66 -1.62 -25.07
C LEU A 92 19.93 -2.89 -25.54
N HIS A 93 20.41 -3.43 -26.66
CA HIS A 93 20.59 -4.85 -27.04
C HIS A 93 20.83 -4.91 -28.55
#